data_AF-A0A2E4AKM4-F1
#
_entry.id   AF-A0A2E4AKM4-F1
#
_cell.length_a   1.000
_cell.length_b   1.000
_cell.length_c   1.000
_cell.angle_alpha   90.00
_cell.angle_beta   90.00
_cell.angle_gamma   90.00
#
_symmetry.space_group_name_H-M   'P 1'
#
loop_
_entity.id
_entity.type
_entity.pdbx_description
1 polymer ?
#
loop_
_entity_poly.entity_id
_entity_poly.type
_entity_poly.pdbx_seq_one_letter_code
_entity_poly.pdbx_strand_id
1 'polypeptide(L)'
;MILTEIDHVAIAVHDLEAAIAYYQEAFGAEVHHREIVDSDGVEEALVKVADSYIQLTAATRPDSPIAKYLEKRGEGLHHIGYRVDDCQAALDAMVAAGATPIDQAPRPGSRGTTVAFMHPKGSFGTLIELVQE
;
A
#
# COMPACT_ATOMS: atom_id res chain seq x y z
N MET A 1 3.15 20.70 -5.69
CA MET A 1 2.22 19.57 -5.90
C MET A 1 1.99 18.95 -4.54
N ILE A 2 0.80 18.39 -4.25
CA ILE A 2 0.52 17.82 -2.92
C ILE A 2 1.23 16.48 -2.73
N LEU A 3 1.26 15.66 -3.78
CA LEU A 3 2.12 14.48 -3.87
C LEU A 3 3.49 14.87 -4.43
N THR A 4 4.52 14.18 -3.95
CA THR A 4 5.91 14.37 -4.36
C THR A 4 6.39 13.21 -5.21
N GLU A 5 6.07 11.97 -4.82
CA GLU A 5 6.61 10.74 -5.40
C GLU A 5 5.58 9.60 -5.34
N ILE A 6 5.83 8.54 -6.11
CA ILE A 6 5.23 7.23 -5.81
C ILE A 6 6.07 6.64 -4.68
N ASP A 7 5.49 6.43 -3.51
CA ASP A 7 6.17 5.70 -2.43
C ASP A 7 6.25 4.22 -2.82
N HIS A 8 5.11 3.62 -3.15
CA HIS A 8 5.07 2.21 -3.53
C HIS A 8 3.92 1.86 -4.47
N VAL A 9 4.07 0.72 -5.13
CA VAL A 9 2.99 0.01 -5.81
C VAL A 9 2.82 -1.34 -5.14
N ALA A 10 1.61 -1.58 -4.62
CA ALA A 10 1.32 -2.77 -3.85
C ALA A 10 0.76 -3.89 -4.71
N ILE A 11 1.22 -5.12 -4.47
CA ILE A 11 0.76 -6.34 -5.12
C ILE A 11 0.31 -7.31 -4.04
N ALA A 12 -0.98 -7.62 -4.03
CA ALA A 12 -1.53 -8.65 -3.16
C ALA A 12 -1.17 -10.04 -3.69
N VAL A 13 -0.63 -10.88 -2.82
CA VAL A 13 -0.17 -12.24 -3.12
C VAL A 13 -0.69 -13.22 -2.07
N HIS A 14 -0.90 -14.48 -2.47
CA HIS A 14 -1.27 -15.56 -1.56
C HIS A 14 -0.07 -16.05 -0.75
N ASP A 15 1.10 -16.10 -1.38
CA ASP A 15 2.35 -16.59 -0.78
C ASP A 15 3.43 -15.52 -0.91
N LEU A 16 3.78 -14.90 0.22
CA LEU A 16 4.77 -13.84 0.28
C LEU A 16 6.18 -14.35 -0.06
N GLU A 17 6.54 -15.55 0.40
CA GLU A 17 7.86 -16.14 0.15
C GLU A 17 8.05 -16.47 -1.33
N ALA A 18 7.03 -17.06 -1.95
CA ALA A 18 7.05 -17.36 -3.39
C ALA A 18 7.19 -16.07 -4.23
N ALA A 19 6.49 -15.01 -3.85
CA ALA A 19 6.59 -13.72 -4.52
C ALA A 19 7.99 -13.10 -4.34
N ILE A 20 8.55 -13.10 -3.13
CA ILE A 20 9.91 -12.62 -2.86
C ILE A 20 10.93 -13.40 -3.71
N ALA A 21 10.84 -14.72 -3.71
CA ALA A 21 11.74 -15.59 -4.47
C ALA A 21 11.68 -15.27 -5.97
N TYR A 22 10.48 -15.06 -6.52
CA TYR A 22 10.33 -14.65 -7.92
C TYR A 22 11.07 -13.34 -8.23
N TYR A 23 10.93 -12.31 -7.39
CA TYR A 23 11.61 -11.04 -7.60
C TYR A 23 13.14 -11.14 -7.45
N GLN A 24 13.60 -11.98 -6.53
CA GLN A 24 15.02 -12.32 -6.36
C GLN A 24 15.58 -13.03 -7.59
N GLU A 25 14.90 -14.07 -8.09
CA GLU A 25 15.36 -14.88 -9.22
C GLU A 25 15.28 -14.13 -10.55
N ALA A 26 14.18 -13.42 -10.80
CA ALA A 26 13.94 -12.75 -12.07
C ALA A 26 14.75 -11.47 -12.24
N PHE A 27 14.96 -10.73 -11.15
CA PHE A 27 15.53 -9.38 -11.20
C PHE A 27 16.78 -9.19 -10.35
N GLY A 28 17.21 -10.20 -9.57
CA GLY A 28 18.29 -10.05 -8.60
C GLY A 28 17.93 -9.08 -7.47
N ALA A 29 16.64 -8.89 -7.20
CA ALA A 29 16.16 -7.88 -6.27
C ALA A 29 16.35 -8.31 -4.81
N GLU A 30 16.55 -7.34 -3.92
CA GLU A 30 16.64 -7.58 -2.47
C GLU A 30 15.44 -6.99 -1.74
N VAL A 31 15.01 -7.66 -0.68
CA VAL A 31 13.99 -7.14 0.23
C VAL A 31 14.64 -6.07 1.11
N HIS A 32 14.18 -4.84 0.96
CA HIS A 32 14.68 -3.68 1.70
C HIS A 32 14.09 -3.58 3.11
N HIS A 33 12.81 -3.94 3.25
CA HIS A 33 12.08 -3.91 4.51
C HIS A 33 11.04 -5.02 4.53
N ARG A 34 10.78 -5.59 5.70
CA ARG A 34 9.72 -6.57 5.94
C ARG A 34 9.09 -6.32 7.30
N GLU A 35 7.77 -6.34 7.35
CA GLU A 35 7.04 -6.01 8.57
C GLU A 35 5.69 -6.72 8.60
N ILE A 36 5.25 -7.07 9.81
CA ILE A 36 3.89 -7.51 10.09
C ILE A 36 3.13 -6.34 10.69
N VAL A 37 2.07 -5.92 10.01
CA VAL A 37 1.14 -4.89 10.48
C VAL A 37 -0.05 -5.61 11.14
N ASP A 38 0.11 -5.92 12.43
CA ASP A 38 -0.88 -6.71 13.19
C ASP A 38 -2.27 -6.06 13.22
N SER A 39 -2.38 -4.72 13.20
CA SER A 39 -3.68 -4.04 13.17
C SER A 39 -4.48 -4.43 11.92
N ASP A 40 -3.80 -4.56 10.78
CA ASP A 40 -4.42 -4.73 9.47
C ASP A 40 -4.43 -6.20 9.03
N GLY A 41 -3.63 -7.06 9.70
CA GLY A 41 -3.56 -8.49 9.41
C GLY A 41 -2.81 -8.78 8.15
N VAL A 42 -1.74 -8.03 7.97
CA VAL A 42 -0.95 -7.97 6.75
C VAL A 42 0.50 -8.20 7.12
N GLU A 43 1.17 -8.97 6.29
CA GLU A 43 2.63 -9.00 6.24
C GLU A 43 3.06 -8.44 4.88
N GLU A 44 4.07 -7.60 4.89
CA GLU A 44 4.58 -6.97 3.68
C GLU A 44 6.09 -7.11 3.55
N ALA A 45 6.54 -7.16 2.29
CA ALA A 45 7.94 -7.08 1.92
C ALA A 45 8.12 -6.00 0.84
N LEU A 46 9.02 -5.06 1.10
CA LEU A 46 9.34 -3.97 0.18
C LEU A 46 10.57 -4.31 -0.63
N VAL A 47 10.42 -4.36 -1.94
CA VAL A 47 11.52 -4.47 -2.90
C VAL A 47 11.79 -3.08 -3.45
N LYS A 48 13.00 -2.56 -3.23
CA LYS A 48 13.36 -1.19 -3.65
C LYS A 48 13.62 -1.12 -5.15
N VAL A 49 13.01 -0.13 -5.81
CA VAL A 49 13.20 0.17 -7.23
C VAL A 49 13.41 1.68 -7.38
N ALA A 50 14.66 2.08 -7.63
CA ALA A 50 15.09 3.48 -7.54
C ALA A 50 14.69 4.07 -6.17
N ASP A 51 13.84 5.10 -6.15
CA ASP A 51 13.38 5.79 -4.94
C ASP A 51 12.01 5.29 -4.44
N SER A 52 11.40 4.35 -5.14
CA SER A 52 10.09 3.76 -4.82
C SER A 52 10.21 2.29 -4.40
N TYR A 53 9.07 1.69 -4.05
CA TYR A 53 9.00 0.28 -3.68
C TYR A 53 7.95 -0.49 -4.50
N ILE A 54 8.26 -1.76 -4.76
CA ILE A 54 7.23 -2.77 -4.99
C ILE A 54 6.92 -3.36 -3.62
N GLN A 55 5.67 -3.21 -3.16
CA GLN A 55 5.21 -3.75 -1.88
C GLN A 55 4.47 -5.05 -2.15
N LEU A 56 5.10 -6.18 -1.82
CA LEU A 56 4.44 -7.48 -1.83
C LEU A 56 3.67 -7.60 -0.52
N THR A 57 2.37 -7.85 -0.58
CA THR A 57 1.51 -7.88 0.61
C THR A 57 0.68 -9.16 0.66
N ALA A 58 0.73 -9.83 1.81
CA ALA A 58 0.00 -11.08 2.07
C ALA A 58 -0.83 -10.96 3.35
N ALA A 59 -1.93 -11.72 3.40
CA ALA A 59 -2.77 -11.79 4.58
C ALA A 59 -2.16 -12.71 5.64
N THR A 60 -2.05 -12.23 6.89
CA THR A 60 -1.67 -13.07 8.04
C THR A 60 -2.88 -13.72 8.72
N ARG A 61 -4.10 -13.25 8.39
CA ARG A 61 -5.36 -13.79 8.91
C ARG A 61 -6.50 -13.71 7.88
N PRO A 62 -7.51 -14.59 7.97
CA PRO A 62 -8.58 -14.70 6.97
C PRO A 62 -9.52 -13.48 6.87
N ASP A 63 -9.62 -12.66 7.91
CA ASP A 63 -10.52 -11.50 7.94
C ASP A 63 -9.85 -10.18 7.53
N SER A 64 -8.56 -10.22 7.18
CA SER A 64 -7.78 -9.05 6.73
C SER A 64 -8.35 -8.45 5.43
N PRO A 65 -8.11 -7.15 5.17
CA PRO A 65 -8.48 -6.52 3.90
C PRO A 65 -7.86 -7.23 2.68
N ILE A 66 -6.60 -7.68 2.80
CA ILE A 66 -5.89 -8.40 1.75
C ILE A 66 -6.52 -9.77 1.47
N ALA A 67 -6.90 -10.54 2.50
CA ALA A 67 -7.60 -11.82 2.30
C ALA A 67 -8.91 -11.61 1.53
N LYS A 68 -9.72 -10.62 1.93
CA LYS A 68 -10.98 -10.26 1.26
C LYS A 68 -10.76 -9.76 -0.18
N TYR A 69 -9.65 -9.09 -0.44
CA TYR A 69 -9.28 -8.67 -1.80
C TYR A 69 -8.97 -9.89 -2.67
N LEU A 70 -8.07 -10.76 -2.20
CA LEU A 70 -7.64 -11.97 -2.89
C LEU A 70 -8.82 -12.89 -3.21
N GLU A 71 -9.76 -13.08 -2.28
CA GLU A 71 -10.99 -13.87 -2.52
C GLU A 71 -11.84 -13.32 -3.68
N LYS A 72 -11.89 -11.99 -3.83
CA LYS A 72 -12.76 -11.33 -4.81
C LYS A 72 -12.10 -11.10 -6.16
N ARG A 73 -10.78 -10.90 -6.17
CA ARG A 73 -10.03 -10.40 -7.33
C ARG A 73 -8.86 -11.30 -7.75
N GLY A 74 -8.44 -12.23 -6.90
CA GLY A 74 -7.18 -12.94 -7.04
C GLY A 74 -5.98 -12.06 -6.72
N GLU A 75 -4.78 -12.58 -6.98
CA GLU A 75 -3.52 -11.84 -6.85
C GLU A 75 -3.42 -10.70 -7.86
N GLY A 76 -2.63 -9.68 -7.54
CA GLY A 76 -2.31 -8.59 -8.45
C GLY A 76 -2.25 -7.22 -7.78
N LEU A 77 -2.22 -6.17 -8.60
CA LEU A 77 -2.13 -4.78 -8.15
C LEU A 77 -3.26 -4.46 -7.16
N HIS A 78 -2.90 -4.03 -5.95
CA HIS A 78 -3.84 -3.70 -4.88
C HIS A 78 -4.07 -2.18 -4.78
N HIS A 79 -2.99 -1.41 -4.65
CA HIS A 79 -3.05 0.03 -4.48
C HIS A 79 -1.75 0.72 -4.90
N ILE A 80 -1.80 2.05 -4.95
CA ILE A 80 -0.64 2.91 -5.16
C ILE A 80 -0.53 3.83 -3.95
N GLY A 81 0.65 3.87 -3.35
CA GLY A 81 1.02 4.82 -2.31
C GLY A 81 1.71 6.04 -2.90
N TYR A 82 1.23 7.24 -2.57
CA TYR A 82 1.87 8.50 -2.93
C TYR A 82 2.47 9.17 -1.70
N ARG A 83 3.74 9.57 -1.80
CA ARG A 83 4.41 10.33 -0.75
C ARG A 83 3.85 11.75 -0.71
N VAL A 84 3.58 12.23 0.50
CA VAL A 84 3.07 13.58 0.79
C VAL A 84 3.78 14.16 2.01
N ASP A 85 3.95 15.49 2.03
CA ASP A 85 4.62 16.18 3.14
C ASP A 85 3.72 16.28 4.40
N ASP A 86 2.40 16.39 4.19
CA ASP A 86 1.39 16.46 5.24
C ASP A 86 0.17 15.61 4.84
N CYS A 87 -0.02 14.50 5.55
CA CYS A 87 -1.06 13.52 5.27
C CYS A 87 -2.47 14.08 5.52
N GLN A 88 -2.65 14.93 6.54
CA GLN A 88 -3.95 15.54 6.83
C GLN A 88 -4.31 16.56 5.74
N ALA A 89 -3.37 17.42 5.35
CA ALA A 89 -3.60 18.39 4.29
C ALA A 89 -3.88 17.70 2.95
N ALA A 90 -3.19 16.60 2.65
CA ALA A 90 -3.41 15.80 1.45
C ALA A 90 -4.78 15.11 1.45
N LEU A 91 -5.18 14.53 2.58
CA LEU A 91 -6.51 13.93 2.78
C LEU A 91 -7.61 14.96 2.50
N ASP A 92 -7.54 16.13 3.13
CA ASP A 92 -8.55 17.19 2.96
C ASP A 92 -8.65 17.66 1.50
N ALA A 93 -7.51 17.81 0.83
CA ALA A 93 -7.48 18.20 -0.57
C ALA A 93 -8.07 17.13 -1.51
N MET A 94 -7.81 15.85 -1.26
CA MET A 94 -8.40 14.76 -2.03
C MET A 94 -9.92 14.69 -1.86
N VAL A 95 -10.41 14.85 -0.63
CA VAL A 95 -11.85 14.89 -0.34
C VAL A 95 -12.49 16.10 -1.05
N ALA A 96 -11.87 17.28 -1.00
CA ALA A 96 -12.34 18.47 -1.71
C ALA A 96 -12.37 18.28 -3.24
N ALA A 97 -11.50 17.43 -3.79
CA ALA A 97 -11.48 17.05 -5.20
C ALA A 97 -12.49 15.94 -5.57
N GLY A 98 -13.28 15.44 -4.61
CA GLY A 98 -14.34 14.45 -4.82
C GLY A 98 -13.93 13.00 -4.57
N ALA A 99 -12.75 12.75 -3.98
CA ALA A 99 -12.37 11.42 -3.52
C ALA A 99 -13.25 10.98 -2.33
N THR A 100 -13.47 9.67 -2.20
CA THR A 100 -14.16 9.11 -1.02
C THR A 100 -13.13 8.59 -0.03
N PRO A 101 -12.99 9.16 1.17
CA PRO A 101 -12.01 8.69 2.14
C PRO A 101 -12.46 7.36 2.75
N ILE A 102 -11.51 6.44 2.95
CA ILE A 102 -11.69 5.27 3.83
C ILE A 102 -11.38 5.72 5.25
N ASP A 103 -10.21 6.31 5.45
CA ASP A 103 -9.78 6.85 6.73
C ASP A 103 -10.31 8.28 6.92
N GLN A 104 -10.96 8.54 8.06
CA GLN A 104 -11.48 9.88 8.39
C GLN A 104 -10.39 10.82 8.94
N ALA A 105 -9.26 10.25 9.37
CA ALA A 105 -8.07 10.95 9.81
C ALA A 105 -6.85 10.05 9.55
N PRO A 106 -5.66 10.62 9.33
CA PRO A 106 -4.44 9.84 9.18
C PRO A 106 -4.16 8.97 10.42
N ARG A 107 -3.57 7.80 10.18
CA ARG A 107 -3.27 6.78 11.19
C ARG A 107 -1.85 6.24 11.01
N PRO A 108 -1.27 5.57 12.02
CA PRO A 108 0.01 4.88 11.85
C PRO A 108 -0.05 3.83 10.74
N GLY A 109 0.98 3.82 9.89
CA GLY A 109 1.24 2.82 8.85
C GLY A 109 2.49 1.99 9.15
N SER A 110 2.94 1.21 8.16
CA SER A 110 4.22 0.50 8.25
C SER A 110 5.41 1.47 8.21
N ARG A 111 6.61 1.00 8.56
CA ARG A 111 7.84 1.81 8.58
C ARG A 111 7.78 3.07 9.46
N GLY A 112 6.85 3.12 10.41
CA GLY A 112 6.65 4.31 11.26
C GLY A 112 6.01 5.50 10.54
N THR A 113 5.44 5.29 9.36
CA THR A 113 4.78 6.33 8.56
C THR A 113 3.41 6.72 9.14
N THR A 114 2.89 7.85 8.67
CA THR A 114 1.50 8.27 8.85
C THR A 114 0.76 8.17 7.52
N VAL A 115 -0.35 7.43 7.51
CA VAL A 115 -1.06 7.04 6.28
C VAL A 115 -2.55 7.34 6.31
N ALA A 116 -3.15 7.49 5.13
CA ALA A 116 -4.60 7.55 4.94
C ALA A 116 -5.01 6.96 3.59
N PHE A 117 -6.07 6.17 3.56
CA PHE A 117 -6.57 5.51 2.35
C PHE A 117 -7.79 6.21 1.74
N MET A 118 -7.82 6.28 0.41
CA MET A 118 -8.98 6.69 -0.39
C MET A 118 -9.62 5.49 -1.08
N HIS A 119 -10.94 5.38 -0.97
CA HIS A 119 -11.70 4.34 -1.63
C HIS A 119 -11.58 4.51 -3.16
N PRO A 120 -11.52 3.42 -3.94
CA PRO A 120 -11.56 3.45 -5.42
C PRO A 120 -12.68 4.29 -6.06
N LYS A 121 -13.70 4.63 -5.26
CA LYS A 121 -14.85 5.41 -5.69
C LYS A 121 -14.46 6.88 -5.56
N GLY A 122 -14.51 7.61 -6.68
CA GLY A 122 -14.03 9.00 -6.74
C GLY A 122 -12.54 9.12 -7.08
N SER A 123 -11.82 8.00 -7.22
CA SER A 123 -10.40 7.93 -7.62
C SER A 123 -10.18 7.04 -8.84
N PHE A 124 -11.11 7.07 -9.80
CA PHE A 124 -11.02 6.34 -11.08
C PHE A 124 -10.80 4.82 -10.95
N GLY A 125 -11.26 4.22 -9.85
CA GLY A 125 -11.11 2.79 -9.60
C GLY A 125 -9.80 2.41 -8.88
N THR A 126 -8.97 3.38 -8.50
CA THR A 126 -7.69 3.15 -7.82
C THR A 126 -7.84 3.31 -6.31
N LEU A 127 -7.48 2.28 -5.55
CA LEU A 127 -7.23 2.43 -4.12
C LEU A 127 -5.93 3.23 -3.97
N ILE A 128 -6.01 4.38 -3.30
CA ILE A 128 -4.87 5.28 -3.11
C ILE A 128 -4.53 5.31 -1.63
N GLU A 129 -3.24 5.20 -1.33
CA GLU A 129 -2.69 5.48 -0.01
C GLU A 129 -1.88 6.79 -0.06
N LEU A 130 -2.07 7.63 0.95
CA LEU A 130 -1.22 8.79 1.22
C LEU A 130 -0.18 8.38 2.26
N VAL A 131 1.09 8.63 2.01
CA VAL A 131 2.21 8.21 2.87
C VAL A 131 3.03 9.43 3.28
N GLN A 132 3.08 9.72 4.58
CA GLN A 132 3.97 10.71 5.17
C GLN A 132 5.00 9.99 6.06
N GLU A 133 6.28 10.33 5.90
CA GLU A 133 7.37 9.82 6.76
C GLU A 133 7.44 10.50 8.14
#